data_AF-A0A661EEV9-F1
#
_entry.id   AF-A0A661EEV9-F1
#
_cell.length_a   1.000
_cell.length_b   1.000
_cell.length_c   1.000
_cell.angle_alpha   90.00
_cell.angle_beta   90.00
_cell.angle_gamma   90.00
#
_symmetry.space_group_name_H-M   'P 1'
#
loop_
_entity.id
_entity.type
_entity.pdbx_description
1 polymer ?
#
loop_
_entity_poly.entity_id
_entity_poly.type
_entity_poly.pdbx_seq_one_letter_code
_entity_poly.pdbx_strand_id
1 'polypeptide(L)'
;MSNELYYIDEHGKKNDFLCHKDMLIDDDIQDLALLKIDSSIYKTVTSFYCTLIENENHRYKSWEHCYHYFSNNNIDIDVASLHLAFYLASWGMYRGSSFLLWKDYKIHKEVVKELAKHKDLQDIDFLSITDEKCNRIIGLSDWVKNWYHDNISEVNGKSKTVNVTDTLVTKIMLGTLGCIPAYDRYFIDGIRKSNIQYSKISTKNLLSVAKFYQKHYEQFKKAQDFISINSVANYPTMKLVDMYFWQIGFERDNKG
;
A
#
# COMPACT_ATOMS: atom_id res chain seq x y z
N MET A 1 -18.22 0.82 -26.91
CA MET A 1 -19.33 0.06 -26.29
C MET A 1 -18.97 -0.11 -24.85
N SER A 2 -19.61 0.67 -23.98
CA SER A 2 -19.43 0.61 -22.52
C SER A 2 -19.97 -0.73 -22.03
N ASN A 3 -19.08 -1.57 -21.47
CA ASN A 3 -19.54 -2.68 -20.64
C ASN A 3 -19.98 -2.06 -19.32
N GLU A 4 -21.29 -1.85 -19.16
CA GLU A 4 -21.86 -1.53 -17.85
C GLU A 4 -21.64 -2.75 -16.93
N LEU A 5 -20.84 -2.54 -15.88
CA LEU A 5 -20.67 -3.52 -14.82
C LEU A 5 -22.00 -3.61 -14.06
N TYR A 6 -22.47 -4.83 -13.81
CA TYR A 6 -23.65 -5.11 -13.00
C TYR A 6 -23.33 -6.22 -11.99
N TYR A 7 -24.00 -6.23 -10.84
CA TYR A 7 -24.02 -7.37 -9.94
C TYR A 7 -25.42 -7.97 -9.85
N ILE A 8 -25.48 -9.24 -9.44
CA ILE A 8 -26.74 -9.96 -9.24
C ILE A 8 -26.90 -10.15 -7.73
N ASP A 9 -28.01 -9.67 -7.18
CA ASP A 9 -28.30 -9.82 -5.75
C ASP A 9 -28.82 -11.23 -5.39
N GLU A 10 -29.00 -11.47 -4.10
CA GLU A 10 -29.51 -12.74 -3.54
C GLU A 10 -30.92 -13.10 -4.00
N HIS A 11 -31.61 -12.18 -4.67
CA HIS A 11 -32.93 -12.38 -5.28
C HIS A 11 -32.86 -12.51 -6.81
N GLY A 12 -31.66 -12.57 -7.38
CA GLY A 12 -31.45 -12.77 -8.82
C GLY A 12 -31.68 -11.52 -9.66
N LYS A 13 -31.75 -10.33 -9.05
CA LYS A 13 -31.98 -9.07 -9.77
C LYS A 13 -30.65 -8.47 -10.22
N LYS A 14 -30.61 -8.03 -11.47
CA LYS A 14 -29.47 -7.36 -12.10
C LYS A 14 -29.49 -5.87 -11.70
N ASN A 15 -28.47 -5.42 -10.98
CA ASN A 15 -28.32 -4.04 -10.52
C ASN A 15 -27.08 -3.39 -11.16
N ASP A 16 -27.20 -2.17 -11.66
CA ASP A 16 -26.11 -1.41 -12.27
C ASP A 16 -25.11 -0.94 -11.20
N PHE A 17 -23.80 -1.03 -11.48
CA PHE A 17 -22.78 -0.39 -10.64
C PHE A 17 -22.79 1.12 -10.86
N LEU A 18 -23.73 1.83 -10.23
CA LEU A 18 -23.62 3.27 -10.08
C LEU A 18 -22.64 3.55 -8.92
N CYS A 19 -21.37 3.76 -9.25
CA CYS A 19 -20.47 4.53 -8.40
C CYS A 19 -20.87 6.01 -8.46
N HIS A 20 -22.12 6.30 -8.08
CA HIS A 20 -22.53 7.64 -7.71
C HIS A 20 -22.32 7.76 -6.21
N LYS A 21 -21.80 8.91 -5.78
CA LYS A 21 -21.61 9.34 -4.38
C LYS A 21 -22.82 9.10 -3.46
N ASP A 22 -23.98 8.78 -4.03
CA ASP A 22 -25.26 8.66 -3.35
C ASP A 22 -25.62 7.23 -2.92
N MET A 23 -24.88 6.19 -3.33
CA MET A 23 -25.12 4.81 -2.86
C MET A 23 -24.57 4.52 -1.44
N LEU A 24 -24.05 5.54 -0.75
CA LEU A 24 -23.65 5.49 0.66
C LEU A 24 -24.71 6.06 1.60
N ILE A 25 -25.97 6.23 1.16
CA ILE A 25 -27.00 6.92 1.92
C ILE A 25 -28.28 6.08 1.95
N ASP A 26 -28.41 5.20 2.94
CA ASP A 26 -29.34 5.36 4.08
C ASP A 26 -29.41 4.07 4.93
N ASP A 27 -29.47 2.89 4.31
CA ASP A 27 -29.71 1.65 5.06
C ASP A 27 -28.47 1.11 5.80
N ASP A 28 -27.29 1.19 5.18
CA ASP A 28 -26.02 0.79 5.82
C ASP A 28 -25.58 1.74 6.96
N ILE A 29 -26.08 2.97 6.97
CA ILE A 29 -25.75 3.97 8.01
C ILE A 29 -26.54 3.70 9.30
N GLN A 30 -27.77 3.18 9.19
CA GLN A 30 -28.59 2.86 10.36
C GLN A 30 -28.01 1.70 11.19
N ASP A 31 -27.49 0.66 10.54
CA ASP A 31 -26.82 -0.44 11.24
C ASP A 31 -25.44 -0.04 11.82
N LEU A 32 -24.75 0.90 11.17
CA LEU A 32 -23.50 1.49 11.68
C LEU A 32 -23.71 2.41 12.89
N ALA A 33 -24.94 2.87 13.16
CA ALA A 33 -25.25 3.66 14.35
C ALA A 33 -25.46 2.77 15.60
N LEU A 34 -25.79 1.49 15.41
CA LEU A 34 -26.04 0.53 16.49
C LEU A 34 -24.76 -0.17 16.99
N LEU A 35 -23.75 -0.30 16.12
CA LEU A 35 -22.39 -0.67 16.50
C LEU A 35 -21.58 0.62 16.66
N LYS A 36 -20.89 0.84 17.78
CA LYS A 36 -20.01 2.03 17.98
C LYS A 36 -18.76 1.96 17.07
N ILE A 37 -18.96 1.93 15.76
CA ILE A 37 -17.94 1.83 14.72
C ILE A 37 -17.70 3.24 14.21
N ASP A 38 -16.48 3.74 14.35
CA ASP A 38 -16.06 4.97 13.68
C ASP A 38 -16.15 4.78 12.16
N SER A 39 -17.24 5.27 11.56
CA SER A 39 -17.53 5.14 10.13
C SER A 39 -16.48 5.79 9.22
N SER A 40 -15.53 6.57 9.77
CA SER A 40 -14.51 7.26 8.98
C SER A 40 -13.51 6.31 8.32
N ILE A 41 -12.99 5.29 9.01
CA ILE A 41 -11.96 4.39 8.43
C ILE A 41 -12.51 3.64 7.21
N TYR A 42 -13.67 3.00 7.38
CA TYR A 42 -14.35 2.29 6.29
C TYR A 42 -14.54 3.21 5.09
N LYS A 43 -15.19 4.38 5.31
CA LYS A 43 -15.46 5.35 4.24
C LYS A 43 -14.18 5.86 3.56
N THR A 44 -13.14 6.16 4.32
CA THR A 44 -11.86 6.65 3.78
C THR A 44 -11.19 5.60 2.91
N VAL A 45 -11.09 4.35 3.38
CA VAL A 45 -10.43 3.26 2.64
C VAL A 45 -11.24 2.89 1.39
N THR A 46 -12.56 2.76 1.50
CA THR A 46 -13.40 2.41 0.35
C THR A 46 -13.48 3.55 -0.66
N SER A 47 -13.52 4.81 -0.24
CA SER A 47 -13.48 5.96 -1.17
C SER A 47 -12.16 6.03 -1.95
N PHE A 48 -11.03 5.76 -1.28
CA PHE A 48 -9.75 5.62 -1.96
C PHE A 48 -9.84 4.51 -3.02
N TYR A 49 -10.36 3.33 -2.64
CA TYR A 49 -10.53 2.21 -3.54
C TYR A 49 -11.47 2.52 -4.72
N CYS A 50 -12.61 3.18 -4.49
CA CYS A 50 -13.56 3.59 -5.52
C CYS A 50 -12.88 4.46 -6.60
N THR A 51 -11.97 5.34 -6.19
CA THR A 51 -11.19 6.16 -7.12
C THR A 51 -10.32 5.30 -8.07
N LEU A 52 -9.87 4.11 -7.64
CA LEU A 52 -9.10 3.18 -8.50
C LEU A 52 -9.99 2.51 -9.55
N ILE A 53 -11.22 2.14 -9.18
CA ILE A 53 -12.11 1.36 -10.05
C ILE A 53 -12.86 2.23 -11.06
N GLU A 54 -13.11 3.51 -10.73
CA GLU A 54 -13.75 4.48 -11.63
C GLU A 54 -12.94 4.74 -12.91
N ASN A 55 -11.62 4.57 -12.86
CA ASN A 55 -10.75 4.71 -14.01
C ASN A 55 -9.93 3.43 -14.24
N GLU A 56 -10.26 2.72 -15.31
CA GLU A 56 -9.64 1.44 -15.66
C GLU A 56 -8.10 1.50 -15.68
N ASN A 57 -7.52 2.63 -16.10
CA ASN A 57 -6.08 2.84 -16.24
C ASN A 57 -5.51 3.78 -15.16
N HIS A 58 -6.16 3.86 -14.00
CA HIS A 58 -5.70 4.73 -12.91
C HIS A 58 -4.30 4.33 -12.41
N ARG A 59 -3.41 5.31 -12.21
CA ARG A 59 -2.01 5.08 -11.80
C ARG A 59 -1.86 4.27 -10.50
N TYR A 60 -2.84 4.31 -9.60
CA TYR A 60 -2.79 3.59 -8.32
C TYR A 60 -2.90 2.07 -8.51
N LYS A 61 -3.48 1.58 -9.63
CA LYS A 61 -3.51 0.16 -9.99
C LYS A 61 -2.12 -0.44 -10.21
N SER A 62 -1.10 0.38 -10.44
CA SER A 62 0.30 -0.08 -10.48
C SER A 62 0.71 -0.85 -9.21
N TRP A 63 0.13 -0.51 -8.04
CA TRP A 63 0.33 -1.29 -6.82
C TRP A 63 -0.30 -2.68 -6.92
N GLU A 64 -1.56 -2.79 -7.38
CA GLU A 64 -2.25 -4.08 -7.52
C GLU A 64 -1.49 -5.00 -8.49
N HIS A 65 -1.05 -4.48 -9.63
CA HIS A 65 -0.26 -5.25 -10.59
C HIS A 65 1.07 -5.72 -10.03
N CYS A 66 1.78 -4.85 -9.29
CA CYS A 66 3.04 -5.21 -8.68
C CYS A 66 2.83 -6.25 -7.58
N TYR A 67 1.97 -5.98 -6.62
CA TYR A 67 1.72 -6.87 -5.49
C TYR A 67 1.21 -8.23 -5.95
N HIS A 68 0.20 -8.27 -6.83
CA HIS A 68 -0.34 -9.51 -7.38
C HIS A 68 0.73 -10.33 -8.11
N TYR A 69 1.62 -9.69 -8.87
CA TYR A 69 2.71 -10.42 -9.51
C TYR A 69 3.64 -11.09 -8.49
N PHE A 70 4.01 -10.37 -7.42
CA PHE A 70 4.86 -10.88 -6.35
C PHE A 70 4.19 -11.95 -5.46
N SER A 71 2.86 -11.98 -5.41
CA SER A 71 2.11 -13.03 -4.69
C SER A 71 2.09 -14.38 -5.41
N ASN A 72 2.48 -14.44 -6.68
CA ASN A 72 2.59 -15.71 -7.40
C ASN A 72 3.76 -16.55 -6.90
N ASN A 73 3.60 -17.88 -6.81
CA ASN A 73 4.65 -18.80 -6.35
C ASN A 73 5.93 -18.76 -7.19
N ASN A 74 5.79 -18.65 -8.51
CA ASN A 74 6.90 -18.59 -9.45
C ASN A 74 6.86 -17.25 -10.17
N ILE A 75 7.78 -16.35 -9.82
CA ILE A 75 7.94 -15.07 -10.49
C ILE A 75 9.20 -15.10 -11.35
N ASP A 76 9.12 -14.51 -12.54
CA ASP A 76 10.32 -14.19 -13.32
C ASP A 76 10.95 -12.92 -12.74
N ILE A 77 12.25 -12.98 -12.43
CA ILE A 77 12.95 -11.87 -11.75
C ILE A 77 13.03 -10.61 -12.64
N ASP A 78 13.17 -10.76 -13.96
CA ASP A 78 13.25 -9.63 -14.88
C ASP A 78 11.87 -8.95 -14.99
N VAL A 79 10.80 -9.74 -15.12
CA VAL A 79 9.41 -9.25 -15.17
C VAL A 79 8.97 -8.65 -13.83
N ALA A 80 9.30 -9.28 -12.70
CA ALA A 80 9.05 -8.71 -11.37
C ALA A 80 9.77 -7.37 -11.19
N SER A 81 11.00 -7.24 -11.71
CA SER A 81 11.74 -5.98 -11.68
C SER A 81 11.07 -4.89 -12.53
N LEU A 82 10.44 -5.25 -13.66
CA LEU A 82 9.63 -4.33 -14.47
C LEU A 82 8.37 -3.87 -13.72
N HIS A 83 7.63 -4.79 -13.10
CA HIS A 83 6.46 -4.45 -12.28
C HIS A 83 6.82 -3.49 -11.14
N LEU A 84 7.92 -3.78 -10.44
CA LEU A 84 8.41 -2.93 -9.36
C LEU A 84 8.84 -1.56 -9.89
N ALA A 85 9.61 -1.49 -10.98
CA ALA A 85 10.04 -0.22 -11.57
C ALA A 85 8.85 0.65 -11.99
N PHE A 86 7.84 0.05 -12.65
CA PHE A 86 6.65 0.78 -13.07
C PHE A 86 5.86 1.29 -11.86
N TYR A 87 5.61 0.46 -10.84
CA TYR A 87 4.98 0.90 -9.59
C TYR A 87 5.74 2.07 -8.96
N LEU A 88 7.05 1.97 -8.80
CA LEU A 88 7.86 3.05 -8.24
C LEU A 88 7.81 4.33 -9.08
N ALA A 89 7.83 4.23 -10.41
CA ALA A 89 7.67 5.36 -11.32
C ALA A 89 6.29 6.01 -11.21
N SER A 90 5.23 5.20 -11.20
CA SER A 90 3.84 5.61 -10.98
C SER A 90 3.57 6.18 -9.59
N TRP A 91 4.54 6.15 -8.67
CA TRP A 91 4.51 6.82 -7.38
C TRP A 91 5.66 7.84 -7.20
N GLY A 92 6.27 8.26 -8.31
CA GLY A 92 7.17 9.41 -8.38
C GLY A 92 8.59 9.15 -7.88
N MET A 93 9.02 7.89 -7.76
CA MET A 93 10.39 7.54 -7.33
C MET A 93 11.43 7.70 -8.45
N TYR A 94 11.01 7.80 -9.71
CA TYR A 94 11.85 8.01 -10.90
C TYR A 94 11.92 9.48 -11.36
N ARG A 95 11.71 10.45 -10.47
CA ARG A 95 11.76 11.89 -10.81
C ARG A 95 13.17 12.49 -10.70
N GLY A 96 13.36 13.69 -11.23
CA GLY A 96 14.64 14.43 -11.33
C GLY A 96 15.60 14.38 -10.14
N SER A 97 15.07 14.41 -8.91
CA SER A 97 15.86 14.41 -7.68
C SER A 97 16.32 13.03 -7.21
N SER A 98 15.81 11.95 -7.81
CA SER A 98 16.10 10.56 -7.41
C SER A 98 17.26 9.98 -8.22
N PHE A 99 18.10 9.18 -7.56
CA PHE A 99 19.14 8.43 -8.26
C PHE A 99 18.56 7.40 -9.24
N LEU A 100 17.34 6.90 -8.99
CA LEU A 100 16.67 5.90 -9.82
C LEU A 100 16.37 6.40 -11.22
N LEU A 101 16.22 7.73 -11.42
CA LEU A 101 16.05 8.29 -12.76
C LEU A 101 17.20 7.91 -13.72
N TRP A 102 18.39 7.63 -13.18
CA TRP A 102 19.59 7.30 -13.93
C TRP A 102 19.87 5.80 -13.98
N LYS A 103 18.88 4.97 -13.68
CA LYS A 103 18.97 3.51 -13.65
C LYS A 103 17.81 2.91 -14.43
N ASP A 104 18.08 1.83 -15.16
CA ASP A 104 17.02 1.03 -15.73
C ASP A 104 16.37 0.14 -14.65
N TYR A 105 15.31 -0.57 -15.00
CA TYR A 105 14.59 -1.46 -14.09
C TYR A 105 15.45 -2.62 -13.55
N LYS A 106 16.55 -2.98 -14.23
CA LYS A 106 17.41 -4.10 -13.83
C LYS A 106 18.19 -3.81 -12.56
N ILE A 107 18.29 -2.54 -12.16
CA ILE A 107 18.83 -2.17 -10.85
C ILE A 107 18.09 -2.84 -9.68
N HIS A 108 16.85 -3.30 -9.89
CA HIS A 108 16.07 -3.95 -8.85
C HIS A 108 16.33 -5.46 -8.71
N LYS A 109 17.04 -6.12 -9.65
CA LYS A 109 17.08 -7.59 -9.74
C LYS A 109 17.47 -8.29 -8.44
N GLU A 110 18.54 -7.85 -7.78
CA GLU A 110 18.99 -8.49 -6.54
C GLU A 110 18.04 -8.21 -5.37
N VAL A 111 17.45 -7.02 -5.31
CA VAL A 111 16.41 -6.70 -4.33
C VAL A 111 15.18 -7.56 -4.54
N VAL A 112 14.75 -7.74 -5.78
CA VAL A 112 13.62 -8.62 -6.14
C VAL A 112 13.91 -10.07 -5.76
N LYS A 113 15.11 -10.59 -6.07
CA LYS A 113 15.52 -11.94 -5.66
C LYS A 113 15.49 -12.13 -4.15
N GLU A 114 15.95 -11.13 -3.39
CA GLU A 114 15.93 -11.22 -1.93
C GLU A 114 14.49 -11.18 -1.40
N LEU A 115 13.68 -10.20 -1.82
CA LEU A 115 12.27 -10.08 -1.39
C LEU A 115 11.46 -11.34 -1.71
N ALA A 116 11.73 -12.02 -2.82
CA ALA A 116 11.07 -13.26 -3.21
C ALA A 116 11.28 -14.42 -2.21
N LYS A 117 12.31 -14.35 -1.35
CA LYS A 117 12.56 -15.36 -0.29
C LYS A 117 11.71 -15.15 0.96
N HIS A 118 11.11 -13.96 1.11
CA HIS A 118 10.36 -13.55 2.31
C HIS A 118 8.85 -13.50 2.06
N LYS A 119 8.32 -14.44 1.27
CA LYS A 119 6.87 -14.53 0.98
C LYS A 119 6.03 -14.75 2.22
N ASP A 120 6.59 -15.34 3.27
CA ASP A 120 5.93 -15.47 4.57
C ASP A 120 5.59 -14.12 5.24
N LEU A 121 6.08 -13.01 4.69
CA LEU A 121 5.73 -11.67 5.12
C LEU A 121 4.50 -11.07 4.41
N GLN A 122 3.98 -11.70 3.34
CA GLN A 122 2.74 -11.24 2.68
C GLN A 122 1.49 -11.53 3.53
N ASP A 123 1.46 -12.66 4.23
CA ASP A 123 0.29 -13.16 4.95
C ASP A 123 0.42 -12.98 6.47
N ILE A 124 0.95 -11.83 6.90
CA ILE A 124 1.10 -11.53 8.32
C ILE A 124 -0.27 -11.18 8.92
N ASP A 125 -0.66 -11.92 9.94
CA ASP A 125 -1.74 -11.52 10.83
C ASP A 125 -1.26 -10.41 11.79
N PHE A 126 -1.68 -9.18 11.51
CA PHE A 126 -1.33 -8.03 12.35
C PHE A 126 -2.14 -7.95 13.65
N LEU A 127 -3.17 -8.78 13.85
CA LEU A 127 -3.84 -8.90 15.16
C LEU A 127 -2.91 -9.55 16.20
N SER A 128 -2.08 -10.49 15.75
CA SER A 128 -1.15 -11.25 16.59
C SER A 128 0.33 -10.92 16.36
N ILE A 129 0.61 -9.73 15.78
CA ILE A 129 1.99 -9.30 15.47
C ILE A 129 2.89 -9.28 16.71
N THR A 130 4.11 -9.78 16.55
CA THR A 130 5.13 -9.82 17.60
C THR A 130 6.30 -8.89 17.28
N ASP A 131 7.06 -8.52 18.31
CA ASP A 131 8.30 -7.77 18.17
C ASP A 131 9.28 -8.48 17.23
N GLU A 132 9.36 -9.82 17.30
CA GLU A 132 10.19 -10.64 16.41
C GLU A 132 9.81 -10.45 14.94
N LYS A 133 8.52 -10.55 14.60
CA LYS A 133 8.05 -10.37 13.22
C LYS A 133 8.25 -8.93 12.75
N CYS A 134 8.01 -7.93 13.61
CA CYS A 134 8.34 -6.54 13.30
C CYS A 134 9.84 -6.34 13.08
N ASN A 135 10.71 -6.94 13.90
CA ASN A 135 12.16 -6.87 13.72
C ASN A 135 12.60 -7.49 12.39
N ARG A 136 11.96 -8.58 11.93
CA ARG A 136 12.22 -9.16 10.60
C ARG A 136 11.87 -8.18 9.48
N ILE A 137 10.71 -7.51 9.55
CA ILE A 137 10.30 -6.50 8.57
C ILE A 137 11.30 -5.34 8.54
N ILE A 138 11.69 -4.82 9.71
CA ILE A 138 12.65 -3.71 9.80
C ILE A 138 14.04 -4.14 9.30
N GLY A 139 14.51 -5.33 9.66
CA GLY A 139 15.79 -5.86 9.18
C GLY A 139 15.82 -6.03 7.66
N LEU A 140 14.71 -6.47 7.05
CA LEU A 140 14.59 -6.53 5.58
C LEU A 140 14.58 -5.13 4.95
N SER A 141 13.90 -4.16 5.57
CA SER A 141 13.95 -2.75 5.16
C SER A 141 15.40 -2.23 5.17
N ASP A 142 16.13 -2.46 6.26
CA ASP A 142 17.54 -2.05 6.38
C ASP A 142 18.42 -2.73 5.33
N TRP A 143 18.20 -4.03 5.07
CA TRP A 143 18.91 -4.75 4.02
C TRP A 143 18.66 -4.12 2.63
N VAL A 144 17.39 -3.86 2.27
CA VAL A 144 17.04 -3.22 0.99
C VAL A 144 17.69 -1.85 0.87
N LYS A 145 17.69 -1.07 1.96
CA LYS A 145 18.32 0.25 2.02
C LYS A 145 19.81 0.18 1.75
N ASN A 146 20.51 -0.72 2.45
CA ASN A 146 21.95 -0.91 2.33
C ASN A 146 22.32 -1.43 0.94
N TRP A 147 21.52 -2.33 0.36
CA TRP A 147 21.78 -2.84 -0.99
C TRP A 147 21.88 -1.70 -2.02
N TYR A 148 20.92 -0.77 -2.07
CA TYR A 148 21.01 0.37 -3.00
C TYR A 148 22.16 1.31 -2.67
N HIS A 149 22.39 1.57 -1.37
CA HIS A 149 23.45 2.46 -0.92
C HIS A 149 24.83 1.96 -1.34
N ASP A 150 25.07 0.66 -1.15
CA ASP A 150 26.40 0.05 -1.35
C ASP A 150 26.66 -0.32 -2.81
N ASN A 151 25.61 -0.60 -3.60
CA ASN A 151 25.75 -1.06 -4.99
C ASN A 151 25.56 0.05 -6.03
N ILE A 152 25.25 1.29 -5.61
CA ILE A 152 25.14 2.44 -6.52
C ILE A 152 26.20 3.47 -6.18
N SER A 153 27.30 3.42 -6.91
CA SER A 153 28.43 4.34 -6.79
C SER A 153 28.48 5.42 -7.87
N GLU A 154 27.64 5.33 -8.91
CA GLU A 154 27.58 6.28 -10.02
C GLU A 154 26.13 6.70 -10.35
N VAL A 155 25.90 8.00 -10.50
CA VAL A 155 24.62 8.59 -10.91
C VAL A 155 24.89 9.67 -11.96
N ASN A 156 24.27 9.54 -13.14
CA ASN A 156 24.46 10.49 -14.26
C ASN A 156 25.94 10.69 -14.65
N GLY A 157 26.71 9.60 -14.78
CA GLY A 157 28.13 9.65 -15.12
C GLY A 157 29.04 10.25 -14.03
N LYS A 158 28.53 10.44 -12.80
CA LYS A 158 29.30 11.01 -11.68
C LYS A 158 29.34 10.04 -10.52
N SER A 159 30.52 9.83 -9.97
CA SER A 159 30.67 9.08 -8.71
C SER A 159 29.94 9.81 -7.58
N LYS A 160 29.02 9.11 -6.91
CA LYS A 160 28.16 9.68 -5.89
C LYS A 160 27.60 8.58 -5.00
N THR A 161 27.74 8.74 -3.68
CA THR A 161 26.98 7.97 -2.70
C THR A 161 25.51 8.38 -2.74
N VAL A 162 24.62 7.41 -2.94
CA VAL A 162 23.18 7.68 -3.01
C VAL A 162 22.56 7.78 -1.63
N ASN A 163 21.65 8.73 -1.45
CA ASN A 163 20.80 8.78 -0.26
C ASN A 163 19.53 7.95 -0.53
N VAL A 164 19.47 6.75 0.07
CA VAL A 164 18.32 5.85 -0.05
C VAL A 164 17.32 6.19 1.05
N THR A 165 16.15 6.69 0.67
CA THR A 165 15.15 7.15 1.63
C THR A 165 14.31 5.99 2.17
N ASP A 166 13.88 6.14 3.42
CA ASP A 166 12.88 5.27 4.06
C ASP A 166 11.60 5.15 3.22
N THR A 167 11.19 6.24 2.56
CA THR A 167 10.06 6.25 1.62
C THR A 167 10.27 5.31 0.44
N LEU A 168 11.46 5.31 -0.18
CA LEU A 168 11.74 4.41 -1.31
C LEU A 168 11.68 2.95 -0.86
N VAL A 169 12.38 2.64 0.23
CA VAL A 169 12.49 1.28 0.77
C VAL A 169 11.11 0.74 1.15
N THR A 170 10.31 1.53 1.86
CA THR A 170 8.97 1.09 2.28
C THR A 170 7.98 1.04 1.13
N LYS A 171 8.10 1.88 0.10
CA LYS A 171 7.32 1.69 -1.14
C LYS A 171 7.67 0.37 -1.80
N ILE A 172 8.96 0.03 -1.94
CA ILE A 172 9.38 -1.27 -2.48
C ILE A 172 8.70 -2.40 -1.69
N MET A 173 8.83 -2.40 -0.36
CA MET A 173 8.26 -3.45 0.47
C MET A 173 6.73 -3.49 0.45
N LEU A 174 6.05 -2.34 0.39
CA LEU A 174 4.59 -2.27 0.23
C LEU A 174 4.14 -2.85 -1.12
N GLY A 175 4.87 -2.54 -2.20
CA GLY A 175 4.56 -3.00 -3.55
C GLY A 175 4.86 -4.48 -3.80
N THR A 176 5.76 -5.09 -3.04
CA THR A 176 6.17 -6.50 -3.24
C THR A 176 5.62 -7.44 -2.17
N LEU A 177 5.66 -7.03 -0.91
CA LEU A 177 5.31 -7.87 0.23
C LEU A 177 4.09 -7.36 0.98
N GLY A 178 3.70 -6.10 0.81
CA GLY A 178 2.53 -5.55 1.50
C GLY A 178 2.62 -5.57 3.03
N CYS A 179 3.82 -5.76 3.59
CA CYS A 179 4.06 -6.00 5.02
C CYS A 179 4.38 -4.73 5.83
N ILE A 180 4.54 -3.59 5.17
CA ILE A 180 4.79 -2.29 5.78
C ILE A 180 4.15 -1.19 4.92
N PRO A 181 3.52 -0.15 5.50
CA PRO A 181 3.00 0.97 4.71
C PRO A 181 4.12 1.76 4.02
N ALA A 182 3.80 2.55 3.01
CA ALA A 182 4.78 3.45 2.41
C ALA A 182 4.94 4.67 3.30
N TYR A 183 6.10 4.81 3.96
CA TYR A 183 6.43 5.97 4.80
C TYR A 183 6.82 7.17 3.94
N ASP A 184 5.92 7.60 3.06
CA ASP A 184 5.98 8.88 2.39
C ASP A 184 5.42 10.01 3.27
N ARG A 185 5.52 11.24 2.79
CA ARG A 185 5.10 12.42 3.55
C ARG A 185 3.64 12.33 3.98
N TYR A 186 2.73 11.86 3.12
CA TYR A 186 1.30 11.83 3.44
C TYR A 186 0.98 10.75 4.46
N PHE A 187 1.56 9.55 4.35
CA PHE A 187 1.40 8.53 5.39
C PHE A 187 1.91 9.05 6.75
N ILE A 188 3.10 9.65 6.78
CA ILE A 188 3.71 10.20 7.99
C ILE A 188 2.84 11.29 8.61
N ASP A 189 2.32 12.22 7.80
CA ASP A 189 1.44 13.28 8.27
C ASP A 189 0.11 12.73 8.77
N GLY A 190 -0.40 11.66 8.15
CA GLY A 190 -1.59 10.93 8.56
C GLY A 190 -1.45 10.28 9.94
N ILE A 191 -0.40 9.48 10.16
CA ILE A 191 -0.18 8.83 11.46
C ILE A 191 0.02 9.86 12.59
N ARG A 192 0.70 10.99 12.31
CA ARG A 192 0.88 12.08 13.27
C ARG A 192 -0.45 12.73 13.67
N LYS A 193 -1.36 12.92 12.71
CA LYS A 193 -2.71 13.46 12.98
C LYS A 193 -3.55 12.51 13.84
N SER A 194 -3.29 11.21 13.77
CA SER A 194 -3.89 10.20 14.64
C SER A 194 -3.10 9.94 15.93
N ASN A 195 -2.26 10.88 16.36
CA ASN A 195 -1.45 10.84 17.58
C ASN A 195 -0.43 9.70 17.66
N ILE A 196 -0.03 9.12 16.52
CA ILE A 196 1.07 8.16 16.45
C ILE A 196 2.36 8.93 16.20
N GLN A 197 3.32 8.80 17.12
CA GLN A 197 4.61 9.47 16.98
C GLN A 197 5.45 8.83 15.88
N TYR A 198 6.10 9.69 15.08
CA TYR A 198 7.04 9.28 14.03
C TYR A 198 8.28 10.18 14.01
N SER A 199 9.43 9.53 14.15
CA SER A 199 10.77 10.12 13.98
C SER A 199 11.59 9.38 12.93
N LYS A 200 11.55 8.04 12.97
CA LYS A 200 12.15 7.13 11.99
C LYS A 200 11.37 5.82 11.96
N ILE A 201 11.52 5.07 10.88
CA ILE A 201 11.03 3.70 10.83
C ILE A 201 11.77 2.87 11.90
N SER A 202 11.02 2.11 12.69
CA SER A 202 11.54 1.23 13.72
C SER A 202 10.47 0.22 14.14
N THR A 203 10.88 -0.85 14.82
CA THR A 203 9.97 -1.86 15.39
C THR A 203 8.90 -1.22 16.27
N LYS A 204 9.29 -0.28 17.14
CA LYS A 204 8.37 0.46 18.01
C LYS A 204 7.32 1.26 17.22
N ASN A 205 7.75 1.90 16.14
CA ASN A 205 6.84 2.68 15.29
C ASN A 205 5.88 1.76 14.51
N LEU A 206 6.36 0.67 13.92
CA LEU A 206 5.52 -0.32 13.23
C LEU A 206 4.52 -0.99 14.19
N LEU A 207 4.93 -1.32 15.42
CA LEU A 207 4.03 -1.82 16.47
C LEU A 207 2.96 -0.79 16.85
N SER A 208 3.30 0.51 16.85
CA SER A 208 2.32 1.56 17.15
C SER A 208 1.27 1.66 16.04
N VAL A 209 1.69 1.51 14.77
CA VAL A 209 0.78 1.43 13.62
C VAL A 209 -0.08 0.15 13.68
N ALA A 210 0.51 -0.99 14.03
CA ALA A 210 -0.24 -2.24 14.21
C ALA A 210 -1.25 -2.16 15.36
N LYS A 211 -0.91 -1.52 16.48
CA LYS A 211 -1.85 -1.25 17.58
C LYS A 211 -3.02 -0.38 17.15
N PHE A 212 -2.78 0.59 16.27
CA PHE A 212 -3.87 1.37 15.69
C PHE A 212 -4.78 0.46 14.86
N TYR A 213 -4.23 -0.37 13.99
CA TYR A 213 -5.01 -1.35 13.24
C TYR A 213 -5.81 -2.29 14.17
N GLN A 214 -5.19 -2.87 15.19
CA GLN A 214 -5.84 -3.76 16.16
C GLN A 214 -7.04 -3.10 16.86
N LYS A 215 -6.87 -1.84 17.29
CA LYS A 215 -7.94 -1.06 17.92
C LYS A 215 -9.13 -0.82 16.96
N HIS A 216 -8.86 -0.80 15.66
CA HIS A 216 -9.83 -0.49 14.61
C HIS A 216 -10.05 -1.66 13.64
N TYR A 217 -9.84 -2.89 14.12
CA TYR A 217 -9.82 -4.09 13.29
C TYR A 217 -11.13 -4.26 12.51
N GLU A 218 -12.28 -4.14 13.19
CA GLU A 218 -13.60 -4.32 12.57
C GLU A 218 -13.84 -3.36 11.40
N GLN A 219 -13.40 -2.10 11.52
CA GLN A 219 -13.51 -1.11 10.45
C GLN A 219 -12.67 -1.49 9.23
N PHE A 220 -11.41 -1.88 9.47
CA PHE A 220 -10.51 -2.29 8.41
C PHE A 220 -10.95 -3.60 7.76
N LYS A 221 -11.48 -4.54 8.55
CA LYS A 221 -11.99 -5.81 8.07
C LYS A 221 -13.20 -5.60 7.15
N LYS A 222 -14.18 -4.77 7.56
CA LYS A 222 -15.32 -4.41 6.70
C LYS A 222 -14.86 -3.76 5.38
N ALA A 223 -13.84 -2.89 5.42
CA ALA A 223 -13.29 -2.29 4.22
C ALA A 223 -12.55 -3.31 3.32
N GLN A 224 -11.82 -4.24 3.94
CA GLN A 224 -11.14 -5.33 3.23
C GLN A 224 -12.14 -6.24 2.51
N ASP A 225 -13.23 -6.61 3.19
CA ASP A 225 -14.28 -7.47 2.63
C ASP A 225 -14.95 -6.79 1.43
N PHE A 226 -15.27 -5.49 1.54
CA PHE A 226 -15.78 -4.70 0.42
C PHE A 226 -14.82 -4.70 -0.78
N ILE A 227 -13.52 -4.49 -0.55
CA ILE A 227 -12.51 -4.48 -1.63
C ILE A 227 -12.35 -5.88 -2.25
N SER A 228 -12.38 -6.93 -1.43
CA SER A 228 -12.11 -8.31 -1.87
C SER A 228 -13.16 -8.84 -2.84
N ILE A 229 -14.40 -8.34 -2.75
CA ILE A 229 -15.48 -8.65 -3.70
C ILE A 229 -15.23 -8.00 -5.08
N ASN A 230 -14.47 -6.90 -5.12
CA ASN A 230 -14.34 -6.04 -6.31
C ASN A 230 -12.94 -6.03 -6.94
N SER A 231 -11.90 -6.53 -6.24
CA SER A 231 -10.52 -6.53 -6.72
C SER A 231 -10.01 -7.92 -7.11
N VAL A 232 -9.06 -7.95 -8.03
CA VAL A 232 -8.29 -9.14 -8.42
C VAL A 232 -7.21 -9.49 -7.38
N ALA A 233 -6.80 -8.52 -6.55
CA ALA A 233 -5.79 -8.72 -5.52
C ALA A 233 -6.41 -8.75 -4.12
N ASN A 234 -5.91 -9.63 -3.25
CA ASN A 234 -6.23 -9.56 -1.83
C ASN A 234 -5.42 -8.44 -1.18
N TYR A 235 -6.08 -7.41 -0.66
CA TYR A 235 -5.40 -6.26 -0.07
C TYR A 235 -4.87 -6.60 1.33
N PRO A 236 -3.55 -6.64 1.55
CA PRO A 236 -2.98 -6.97 2.85
C PRO A 236 -3.24 -5.84 3.86
N THR A 237 -3.18 -6.17 5.14
CA THR A 237 -3.48 -5.23 6.24
C THR A 237 -2.72 -3.91 6.11
N MET A 238 -1.41 -3.94 5.88
CA MET A 238 -0.63 -2.71 5.80
C MET A 238 -0.93 -1.90 4.54
N LYS A 239 -1.55 -2.48 3.51
CA LYS A 239 -2.07 -1.70 2.39
C LYS A 239 -3.32 -0.90 2.77
N LEU A 240 -4.24 -1.49 3.53
CA LEU A 240 -5.44 -0.77 4.00
C LEU A 240 -5.05 0.38 4.94
N VAL A 241 -4.10 0.11 5.84
CA VAL A 241 -3.53 1.11 6.76
C VAL A 241 -2.81 2.23 5.99
N ASP A 242 -2.03 1.86 4.95
CA ASP A 242 -1.41 2.81 4.01
C ASP A 242 -2.45 3.72 3.36
N MET A 243 -3.50 3.15 2.75
CA MET A 243 -4.58 3.91 2.10
C MET A 243 -5.24 4.90 3.06
N TYR A 244 -5.57 4.44 4.27
CA TYR A 244 -6.22 5.27 5.28
C TYR A 244 -5.36 6.48 5.69
N PHE A 245 -4.13 6.24 6.16
CA PHE A 245 -3.28 7.33 6.64
C PHE A 245 -2.77 8.23 5.51
N TRP A 246 -2.51 7.66 4.34
CA TRP A 246 -2.16 8.43 3.15
C TRP A 246 -3.28 9.42 2.79
N GLN A 247 -4.54 8.98 2.78
CA GLN A 247 -5.68 9.85 2.48
C GLN A 247 -5.83 10.98 3.51
N ILE A 248 -5.65 10.68 4.80
CA ILE A 248 -5.65 11.69 5.86
C ILE A 248 -4.56 12.75 5.64
N GLY A 249 -3.34 12.33 5.29
CA GLY A 249 -2.24 13.23 5.01
C GLY A 249 -2.45 14.07 3.75
N PHE A 250 -2.96 13.45 2.68
CA PHE A 250 -3.26 14.11 1.41
C PHE A 250 -4.33 15.20 1.56
N GLU A 251 -5.42 14.91 2.27
CA GLU A 251 -6.47 15.90 2.53
C GLU A 251 -5.99 17.09 3.37
N ARG A 252 -5.00 16.86 4.24
CA ARG A 252 -4.42 17.95 5.03
C ARG A 252 -3.62 18.91 4.15
N ASP A 253 -2.82 18.39 3.22
CA ASP A 253 -2.01 19.20 2.32
C ASP A 253 -2.88 20.01 1.34
N ASN A 254 -4.01 19.46 0.90
CA ASN A 254 -4.95 20.16 0.00
C ASN A 254 -5.94 21.11 0.70
N LYS A 255 -6.01 21.10 2.05
CA LYS A 255 -6.84 22.02 2.85
C LYS A 255 -6.02 23.16 3.47
N GLY A 256 -4.70 23.17 3.28
CA GLY A 256 -3.79 24.25 3.68
C GLY A 256 -3.53 25.21 2.53
#